data_AF-A0A7E4WBM4-F1
#
_entry.id   AF-A0A7E4WBM4-F1
#
_cell.length_a   1.000
_cell.length_b   1.000
_cell.length_c   1.000
_cell.angle_alpha   90.00
_cell.angle_beta   90.00
_cell.angle_gamma   90.00
#
_symmetry.space_group_name_H-M   'P 1'
#
loop_
_entity.id
_entity.type
_entity.pdbx_description
1 polymer ?
#
loop_
_entity_poly.entity_id
_entity_poly.type
_entity_poly.pdbx_seq_one_letter_code
_entity_poly.pdbx_strand_id
1 'polypeptide(L)'
;ISWARHVTIAGYLLFSSYYAYTKRSQVVVFPDGSIPVNFKRENDLIPMERTIRHSVVDKMYDLKMDRIQFALTRSLVALTDAPPDASPKMREIFLTEKSKSATCLLRYLQSRHGTQNGLHFFVDTINLISLLFRRVEVNKSYYAYRACLTNDIGASRLMAQLLLDQE
;
A
#
# COMPACT_ATOMS: atom_id res chain seq x y z
N ILE A 1 -18.48 5.61 -1.11
CA ILE A 1 -17.36 6.14 -0.28
C ILE A 1 -16.40 5.04 0.21
N SER A 2 -16.88 3.86 0.61
CA SER A 2 -16.05 2.73 1.11
C SER A 2 -14.92 2.26 0.16
N TRP A 3 -15.20 2.11 -1.15
CA TRP A 3 -14.19 1.69 -2.14
C TRP A 3 -12.99 2.64 -2.22
N ALA A 4 -13.25 3.95 -2.34
CA ALA A 4 -12.20 4.96 -2.47
C ALA A 4 -11.30 4.98 -1.25
N ARG A 5 -11.86 4.79 -0.04
CA ARG A 5 -11.09 4.65 1.21
C ARG A 5 -10.19 3.43 1.16
N HIS A 6 -10.72 2.29 0.73
CA HIS A 6 -9.97 1.03 0.65
C HIS A 6 -8.75 1.15 -0.27
N VAL A 7 -8.95 1.70 -1.47
CA VAL A 7 -7.88 1.97 -2.44
C VAL A 7 -6.89 3.02 -1.92
N THR A 8 -7.37 4.06 -1.25
CA THR A 8 -6.52 5.12 -0.68
C THR A 8 -5.59 4.58 0.40
N ILE A 9 -6.10 3.72 1.30
CA ILE A 9 -5.28 3.10 2.35
C ILE A 9 -4.23 2.17 1.72
N ALA A 10 -4.60 1.33 0.76
CA ALA A 10 -3.65 0.48 0.04
C ALA A 10 -2.56 1.31 -0.66
N GLY A 11 -2.96 2.41 -1.32
CA GLY A 11 -2.04 3.35 -1.95
C GLY A 11 -1.11 4.06 -0.95
N TYR A 12 -1.64 4.44 0.22
CA TYR A 12 -0.86 5.00 1.31
C TYR A 12 0.17 4.01 1.85
N LEU A 13 -0.20 2.75 2.06
CA LEU A 13 0.72 1.70 2.51
C LEU A 13 1.86 1.47 1.52
N LEU A 14 1.54 1.46 0.23
CA LEU A 14 2.53 1.37 -0.83
C LEU A 14 3.46 2.59 -0.82
N PHE A 15 2.90 3.79 -0.75
CA PHE A 15 3.67 5.04 -0.74
C PHE A 15 4.61 5.15 0.46
N SER A 16 4.10 4.92 1.67
CA SER A 16 4.89 5.04 2.91
C SER A 16 6.01 4.01 2.95
N SER A 17 5.75 2.80 2.47
CA SER A 17 6.78 1.75 2.38
C SER A 17 7.85 2.08 1.33
N TYR A 18 7.44 2.59 0.16
CA TYR A 18 8.38 3.03 -0.87
C TYR A 18 9.23 4.21 -0.40
N TYR A 19 8.63 5.19 0.29
CA TYR A 19 9.36 6.32 0.86
C TYR A 19 10.41 5.84 1.87
N ALA A 20 10.03 4.97 2.81
CA ALA A 20 10.97 4.36 3.75
C ALA A 20 12.13 3.63 3.05
N TYR A 21 11.82 2.86 2.00
CA TYR A 21 12.82 2.19 1.17
C TYR A 21 13.78 3.18 0.50
N THR A 22 13.28 4.29 -0.07
CA THR A 22 14.16 5.33 -0.65
C THR A 22 15.07 5.98 0.38
N LYS A 23 14.64 6.04 1.65
CA LYS A 23 15.45 6.52 2.79
C LYS A 23 16.33 5.43 3.40
N ARG A 24 16.36 4.22 2.84
CA ARG A 24 17.09 3.06 3.36
C ARG A 24 16.68 2.65 4.78
N SER A 25 15.42 2.95 5.14
CA SER A 25 14.83 2.52 6.41
C SER A 25 14.24 1.12 6.26
N GLN A 26 14.31 0.32 7.32
CA GLN A 26 13.64 -0.99 7.43
C GLN A 26 12.24 -0.89 8.04
N VAL A 27 11.84 0.31 8.47
CA VAL A 27 10.55 0.62 9.07
C VAL A 27 9.90 1.79 8.33
N VAL A 28 8.58 1.90 8.41
CA VAL A 28 7.84 3.02 7.85
C VAL A 28 8.32 4.33 8.49
N VAL A 29 8.68 5.28 7.65
CA VAL A 29 9.04 6.65 8.01
C VAL A 29 8.20 7.57 7.14
N PHE A 30 7.57 8.57 7.73
CA PHE A 30 6.82 9.57 6.99
C PHE A 30 7.72 10.71 6.50
N PRO A 31 7.26 11.53 5.53
CA PRO A 31 8.05 12.64 5.01
C PRO A 31 8.49 13.68 6.04
N ASP A 32 7.77 13.81 7.15
CA ASP A 32 8.09 14.67 8.29
C ASP A 32 9.11 14.03 9.26
N GLY A 33 9.58 12.81 8.97
CA GLY A 33 10.49 12.03 9.81
C GLY A 33 9.82 11.24 10.93
N SER A 34 8.50 11.34 11.09
CA SER A 34 7.79 10.60 12.13
C SER A 34 7.66 9.11 11.80
N ILE A 35 7.63 8.29 12.86
CA ILE A 35 7.46 6.83 12.77
C ILE A 35 6.13 6.49 13.45
N PRO A 36 5.18 5.82 12.77
CA PRO A 36 3.83 5.59 13.30
C PRO A 36 3.83 4.76 14.59
N VAL A 37 4.79 3.84 14.69
CA VAL A 37 4.93 2.95 15.84
C VAL A 37 6.38 2.97 16.31
N ASN A 38 6.66 3.85 17.27
CA ASN A 38 8.01 4.08 17.78
C ASN A 38 8.22 3.40 19.14
N PHE A 39 8.61 2.13 19.13
CA PHE A 39 9.04 1.40 20.34
C PHE A 39 10.56 1.23 20.35
N LYS A 40 11.14 1.31 21.56
CA LYS A 40 12.58 1.14 21.80
C LYS A 40 13.07 -0.27 21.48
N ARG A 41 12.24 -1.30 21.67
CA ARG A 41 12.58 -2.69 21.37
C ARG A 41 11.52 -3.34 20.50
N GLU A 42 11.97 -4.22 19.62
CA GLU A 42 11.11 -4.96 18.69
C GLU A 42 10.23 -5.99 19.40
N ASN A 43 10.67 -6.50 20.56
CA ASN A 43 9.93 -7.48 21.35
C ASN A 43 8.73 -6.88 22.11
N ASP A 44 8.68 -5.56 22.22
CA ASP A 44 7.59 -4.86 22.91
C ASP A 44 6.37 -4.66 21.99
N LEU A 45 6.52 -4.93 20.68
CA LEU A 45 5.48 -4.75 19.68
C LEU A 45 4.51 -5.93 19.66
N ILE A 46 3.21 -5.64 19.77
CA ILE A 46 2.19 -6.62 19.45
C ILE A 46 2.17 -6.90 17.92
N PRO A 47 1.64 -8.04 17.46
CA PRO A 47 1.66 -8.42 16.04
C PRO A 47 1.07 -7.36 15.10
N MET A 48 -0.01 -6.68 15.52
CA MET A 48 -0.62 -5.59 14.77
C MET A 48 0.33 -4.40 14.62
N GLU A 49 0.98 -3.98 15.70
CA GLU A 49 1.95 -2.87 15.68
C GLU A 49 3.18 -3.17 14.82
N ARG A 50 3.69 -4.40 14.86
CA ARG A 50 4.76 -4.85 13.97
C ARG A 50 4.34 -4.74 12.50
N THR A 51 3.10 -5.12 12.20
CA THR A 51 2.53 -5.01 10.84
C THR A 51 2.46 -3.56 10.36
N ILE A 52 2.14 -2.61 11.24
CA ILE A 52 2.11 -1.17 10.92
C ILE A 52 3.53 -0.60 10.80
N ARG A 53 4.41 -0.98 11.74
CA ARG A 53 5.81 -0.50 11.79
C ARG A 53 6.59 -0.87 10.54
N HIS A 54 6.46 -2.10 10.07
CA HIS A 54 7.17 -2.56 8.88
C HIS A 54 6.36 -2.37 7.60
N SER A 55 5.03 -2.32 7.68
CA SER A 55 4.14 -2.32 6.51
C SER A 55 4.67 -3.35 5.48
N VAL A 56 4.81 -2.96 4.22
CA VAL A 56 5.39 -3.80 3.16
C VAL A 56 6.78 -3.34 2.74
N VAL A 57 7.54 -2.71 3.66
CA VAL A 57 8.90 -2.21 3.40
C VAL A 57 9.83 -3.31 2.91
N ASP A 58 9.81 -4.47 3.55
CA ASP A 58 10.63 -5.63 3.16
C ASP A 58 10.40 -6.01 1.69
N LYS A 59 9.14 -5.92 1.22
CA LYS A 59 8.80 -6.22 -0.17
C LYS A 59 9.36 -5.20 -1.15
N MET A 60 9.59 -3.96 -0.74
CA MET A 60 10.27 -2.97 -1.57
C MET A 60 11.73 -3.37 -1.81
N TYR A 61 12.39 -3.92 -0.79
CA TYR A 61 13.75 -4.45 -0.90
C TYR A 61 13.81 -5.74 -1.73
N ASP A 62 12.93 -6.70 -1.46
CA ASP A 62 12.82 -7.95 -2.22
C ASP A 62 12.66 -7.68 -3.72
N LEU A 63 11.76 -6.75 -4.06
CA LEU A 63 11.45 -6.38 -5.44
C LEU A 63 12.48 -5.46 -6.09
N LYS A 64 13.46 -4.94 -5.32
CA LYS A 64 14.38 -3.89 -5.76
C LYS A 64 13.63 -2.74 -6.45
N MET A 65 12.54 -2.33 -5.80
CA MET A 65 11.52 -1.41 -6.31
C MET A 65 12.18 -0.11 -6.78
N ASP A 66 12.01 0.27 -8.03
CA ASP A 66 12.46 1.58 -8.52
C ASP A 66 11.26 2.50 -8.79
N ARG A 67 11.57 3.73 -9.22
CA ARG A 67 10.56 4.77 -9.45
C ARG A 67 9.54 4.38 -10.53
N ILE A 68 9.95 3.64 -11.57
CA ILE A 68 9.07 3.30 -12.70
C ILE A 68 8.17 2.15 -12.28
N GLN A 69 8.74 1.10 -11.70
CA GLN A 69 7.99 -0.02 -11.13
C GLN A 69 6.99 0.48 -10.08
N PHE A 70 7.42 1.38 -9.18
CA PHE A 70 6.55 2.00 -8.18
C PHE A 70 5.37 2.74 -8.81
N ALA A 71 5.62 3.59 -9.82
CA ALA A 71 4.56 4.37 -10.47
C ALA A 71 3.52 3.45 -11.13
N LEU A 72 3.97 2.42 -11.86
CA LEU A 72 3.08 1.45 -12.51
C LEU A 72 2.31 0.60 -11.49
N THR A 73 2.97 0.18 -10.40
CA THR A 73 2.32 -0.55 -9.30
C THR A 73 1.26 0.31 -8.64
N ARG A 74 1.53 1.60 -8.40
CA ARG A 74 0.57 2.54 -7.83
C ARG A 74 -0.66 2.72 -8.73
N SER A 75 -0.46 2.80 -10.05
CA SER A 75 -1.57 2.83 -11.01
C SER A 75 -2.43 1.56 -10.92
N LEU A 76 -1.80 0.39 -10.80
CA LEU A 76 -2.53 -0.88 -10.63
C LEU A 76 -3.30 -0.96 -9.31
N VAL A 77 -2.75 -0.43 -8.21
CA VAL A 77 -3.49 -0.31 -6.94
C VAL A 77 -4.74 0.56 -7.11
N ALA A 78 -4.63 1.70 -7.80
CA ALA A 78 -5.77 2.58 -8.08
C ALA A 78 -6.84 1.92 -8.97
N LEU A 79 -6.44 0.98 -9.82
CA LEU A 79 -7.27 0.27 -10.79
C LEU A 79 -7.67 -1.15 -10.34
N THR A 80 -7.40 -1.53 -9.09
CA THR A 80 -7.55 -2.94 -8.66
C THR A 80 -9.00 -3.42 -8.80
N ASP A 81 -9.96 -2.57 -8.45
CA ASP A 81 -11.40 -2.80 -8.71
C ASP A 81 -12.08 -1.49 -9.10
N ALA A 82 -13.11 -1.56 -9.94
CA ALA A 82 -13.99 -0.43 -10.19
C ALA A 82 -14.93 -0.22 -8.98
N PRO A 83 -15.44 1.02 -8.77
CA PRO A 83 -16.49 1.27 -7.78
C PRO A 83 -17.68 0.31 -7.97
N PRO A 84 -18.30 -0.21 -6.89
CA PRO A 84 -19.44 -1.15 -7.00
C PRO A 84 -20.61 -0.60 -7.83
N ASP A 85 -20.84 0.70 -7.71
CA ASP A 85 -21.84 1.53 -8.38
C ASP A 85 -21.40 2.07 -9.75
N ALA A 86 -20.22 1.67 -10.24
CA ALA A 86 -19.71 2.11 -11.54
C ALA A 86 -20.60 1.62 -12.69
N SER A 87 -20.88 2.52 -13.64
CA SER A 87 -21.58 2.20 -14.87
C SER A 87 -20.80 1.18 -15.72
N PRO A 88 -21.47 0.42 -16.62
CA PRO A 88 -20.79 -0.54 -17.48
C PRO A 88 -19.63 0.07 -18.28
N LYS A 89 -19.82 1.28 -18.82
CA LYS A 89 -18.79 2.04 -19.54
C LYS A 89 -17.59 2.38 -18.64
N MET A 90 -17.82 2.76 -17.39
CA MET A 90 -16.74 3.05 -16.45
C MET A 90 -15.95 1.78 -16.09
N ARG A 91 -16.64 0.65 -15.89
CA ARG A 91 -15.98 -0.65 -15.64
C ARG A 91 -15.09 -1.07 -16.80
N GLU A 92 -15.55 -0.84 -18.04
CA GLU A 92 -14.75 -1.09 -19.25
C GLU A 92 -13.48 -0.23 -19.30
N ILE A 93 -13.59 1.06 -18.94
CA ILE A 93 -12.43 1.97 -18.84
C ILE A 93 -11.43 1.44 -17.80
N PHE A 94 -11.91 1.05 -16.61
CA PHE A 94 -11.06 0.48 -15.55
C PHE A 94 -10.31 -0.77 -16.02
N LEU A 95 -11.02 -1.72 -16.65
CA LEU A 95 -10.42 -2.95 -17.18
C LEU A 95 -9.39 -2.68 -18.27
N THR A 96 -9.68 -1.73 -19.15
CA THR A 96 -8.78 -1.31 -20.24
C THR A 96 -7.49 -0.70 -19.67
N GLU A 97 -7.60 0.26 -18.75
CA GLU A 97 -6.45 0.93 -18.16
C GLU A 97 -5.64 0.00 -17.23
N LYS A 98 -6.32 -0.91 -16.51
CA LYS A 98 -5.66 -1.96 -15.72
C LYS A 98 -4.82 -2.86 -16.62
N SER A 99 -5.37 -3.29 -17.75
CA SER A 99 -4.67 -4.15 -18.70
C SER A 99 -3.47 -3.47 -19.35
N LYS A 100 -3.60 -2.19 -19.72
CA LYS A 100 -2.49 -1.37 -20.24
C LYS A 100 -1.38 -1.22 -19.21
N SER A 101 -1.73 -0.86 -17.97
CA SER A 101 -0.78 -0.69 -16.87
C SER A 101 -0.04 -2.00 -16.55
N ALA A 102 -0.75 -3.12 -16.51
CA ALA A 102 -0.17 -4.44 -16.27
C ALA A 102 0.79 -4.85 -17.40
N THR A 103 0.40 -4.61 -18.65
CA THR A 103 1.25 -4.89 -19.82
C THR A 103 2.52 -4.04 -19.80
N CYS A 104 2.39 -2.75 -19.46
CA CYS A 104 3.53 -1.84 -19.34
C CYS A 104 4.49 -2.30 -18.24
N LEU A 105 3.96 -2.68 -17.07
CA LEU A 105 4.74 -3.21 -15.96
C LEU A 105 5.48 -4.49 -16.34
N LEU A 106 4.80 -5.45 -16.98
CA LEU A 106 5.44 -6.71 -17.40
C LEU A 106 6.58 -6.44 -18.38
N ARG A 107 6.34 -5.63 -19.42
CA ARG A 107 7.38 -5.29 -20.42
C ARG A 107 8.55 -4.57 -19.77
N TYR A 108 8.28 -3.65 -18.85
CA TYR A 108 9.31 -2.94 -18.11
C TYR A 108 10.19 -3.91 -17.31
N LEU A 109 9.58 -4.82 -16.54
CA LEU A 109 10.29 -5.80 -15.73
C LEU A 109 11.07 -6.80 -16.58
N GLN A 110 10.51 -7.25 -17.70
CA GLN A 110 11.20 -8.11 -18.67
C GLN A 110 12.40 -7.41 -19.31
N SER A 111 12.27 -6.13 -19.64
CA SER A 111 13.40 -5.34 -20.17
C SER A 111 14.49 -5.11 -19.13
N ARG A 112 14.14 -4.98 -17.84
CA ARG A 112 15.09 -4.70 -16.76
C ARG A 112 15.79 -5.95 -16.22
N HIS A 113 15.08 -7.07 -16.13
CA HIS A 113 15.55 -8.28 -15.45
C HIS A 113 15.71 -9.48 -16.39
N GLY A 114 15.35 -9.34 -17.67
CA GLY A 114 15.24 -10.44 -18.63
C GLY A 114 13.85 -11.10 -18.61
N THR A 115 13.51 -11.86 -19.65
CA THR A 115 12.15 -12.36 -19.89
C THR A 115 11.61 -13.22 -18.73
N GLN A 116 12.39 -14.19 -18.24
CA GLN A 116 11.95 -15.11 -17.19
C GLN A 116 11.91 -14.43 -15.81
N ASN A 117 13.01 -13.79 -15.40
CA ASN A 117 13.06 -13.09 -14.11
C ASN A 117 12.05 -11.93 -14.06
N GLY A 118 11.87 -11.20 -15.16
CA GLY A 118 10.87 -10.13 -15.25
C GLY A 118 9.45 -10.63 -15.01
N LEU A 119 9.11 -11.84 -15.47
CA LEU A 119 7.83 -12.48 -15.16
C LEU A 119 7.71 -12.81 -13.66
N HIS A 120 8.77 -13.31 -13.03
CA HIS A 120 8.81 -13.56 -11.59
C HIS A 120 8.56 -12.27 -10.78
N PHE A 121 9.31 -11.21 -11.08
CA PHE A 121 9.10 -9.89 -10.45
C PHE A 121 7.70 -9.33 -10.70
N PHE A 122 7.11 -9.61 -11.87
CA PHE A 122 5.74 -9.22 -12.16
C PHE A 122 4.75 -9.93 -11.23
N VAL A 123 4.86 -11.26 -11.09
CA VAL A 123 4.02 -12.05 -10.19
C VAL A 123 4.18 -11.58 -8.74
N ASP A 124 5.41 -11.35 -8.28
CA ASP A 124 5.66 -10.83 -6.93
C ASP A 124 5.06 -9.44 -6.72
N THR A 125 5.08 -8.59 -7.75
CA THR A 125 4.45 -7.26 -7.70
C THR A 125 2.93 -7.37 -7.61
N ILE A 126 2.30 -8.31 -8.33
CA ILE A 126 0.87 -8.58 -8.21
C ILE A 126 0.53 -9.12 -6.81
N ASN A 127 1.36 -10.02 -6.27
CA ASN A 127 1.20 -10.55 -4.90
C ASN A 127 1.32 -9.45 -3.85
N LEU A 128 2.22 -8.48 -4.05
CA LEU A 128 2.32 -7.28 -3.23
C LEU A 128 1.00 -6.49 -3.25
N ILE A 129 0.38 -6.30 -4.42
CA ILE A 129 -0.92 -5.61 -4.51
C ILE A 129 -1.97 -6.36 -3.67
N SER A 130 -2.11 -7.68 -3.82
CA SER A 130 -3.03 -8.47 -2.98
C SER A 130 -2.72 -8.34 -1.48
N LEU A 131 -1.45 -8.30 -1.10
CA LEU A 131 -1.03 -8.12 0.29
C LEU A 131 -1.42 -6.73 0.83
N LEU A 132 -1.30 -5.67 0.03
CA LEU A 132 -1.71 -4.32 0.42
C LEU A 132 -3.19 -4.28 0.80
N PHE A 133 -4.06 -4.83 -0.05
CA PHE A 133 -5.51 -4.87 0.21
C PHE A 133 -5.85 -5.69 1.45
N ARG A 134 -5.17 -6.83 1.69
CA ARG A 134 -5.35 -7.60 2.93
C ARG A 134 -4.92 -6.82 4.18
N ARG A 135 -3.93 -5.94 4.08
CA ARG A 135 -3.42 -5.11 5.19
C ARG A 135 -4.23 -3.85 5.45
N VAL A 136 -5.19 -3.50 4.58
CA VAL A 136 -6.09 -2.38 4.80
C VAL A 136 -6.88 -2.57 6.10
N GLU A 137 -7.48 -3.75 6.31
CA GLU A 137 -8.27 -4.02 7.51
C GLU A 137 -7.45 -3.97 8.79
N VAL A 138 -6.22 -4.49 8.78
CA VAL A 138 -5.30 -4.40 9.92
C VAL A 138 -4.97 -2.94 10.27
N ASN A 139 -4.75 -2.10 9.25
CA ASN A 139 -4.55 -0.67 9.46
C ASN A 139 -5.79 0.00 10.03
N LYS A 140 -6.98 -0.34 9.52
CA LYS A 140 -8.24 0.17 10.05
C LYS A 140 -8.38 -0.13 11.55
N SER A 141 -8.23 -1.41 11.90
CA SER A 141 -8.33 -1.87 13.30
C SER A 141 -7.29 -1.20 14.20
N TYR A 142 -6.07 -1.00 13.71
CA TYR A 142 -5.01 -0.35 14.48
C TYR A 142 -5.33 1.10 14.84
N TYR A 143 -5.69 1.90 13.84
CA TYR A 143 -5.97 3.32 14.07
C TYR A 143 -7.28 3.53 14.84
N ALA A 144 -8.27 2.64 14.66
CA ALA A 144 -9.46 2.59 15.50
C ALA A 144 -9.10 2.34 16.98
N TYR A 145 -8.28 1.32 17.25
CA TYR A 145 -7.81 0.99 18.60
C TYR A 145 -7.01 2.15 19.23
N ARG A 146 -6.09 2.76 18.47
CA ARG A 146 -5.34 3.95 18.89
C ARG A 146 -6.28 5.11 19.24
N ALA A 147 -7.26 5.42 18.39
CA ALA A 147 -8.21 6.50 18.62
C ALA A 147 -9.04 6.30 19.90
N CYS A 148 -9.38 5.05 20.25
CA CYS A 148 -10.08 4.75 21.50
C CYS A 148 -9.20 4.94 22.75
N LEU A 149 -7.90 4.68 22.64
CA LEU A 149 -6.98 4.73 23.78
C LEU A 149 -6.35 6.10 24.01
N THR A 150 -6.13 6.84 22.93
CA THR A 150 -5.50 8.14 22.98
C THR A 150 -6.53 9.16 22.55
N ASN A 151 -6.85 10.13 23.42
CA ASN A 151 -7.61 11.34 23.11
C ASN A 151 -6.86 12.27 22.12
N ASP A 152 -6.04 11.67 21.24
CA ASP A 152 -5.01 12.32 20.46
C ASP A 152 -5.59 12.93 19.19
N ILE A 153 -5.24 14.20 18.96
CA ILE A 153 -5.91 15.14 18.06
C ILE A 153 -5.15 15.21 16.70
N GLY A 154 -4.13 14.38 16.50
CA GLY A 154 -3.21 14.42 15.34
C GLY A 154 -3.59 13.55 14.12
N ALA A 155 -2.59 13.12 13.35
CA ALA A 155 -2.74 12.30 12.13
C ALA A 155 -3.53 10.99 12.37
N SER A 156 -3.48 10.45 13.59
CA SER A 156 -4.31 9.34 14.05
C SER A 156 -5.81 9.65 13.96
N ARG A 157 -6.23 10.90 14.18
CA ARG A 157 -7.64 11.34 14.08
C ARG A 157 -8.10 11.51 12.65
N LEU A 158 -7.23 12.00 11.75
CA LEU A 158 -7.51 12.11 10.31
C LEU A 158 -7.59 10.74 9.65
N MET A 159 -6.66 9.84 10.00
CA MET A 159 -6.76 8.43 9.63
C MET A 159 -7.98 7.79 10.28
N ALA A 160 -8.23 8.01 11.56
CA ALA A 160 -9.44 7.50 12.21
C ALA A 160 -10.73 8.04 11.54
N GLN A 161 -10.82 9.30 11.13
CA GLN A 161 -11.96 9.84 10.37
C GLN A 161 -12.10 9.17 8.99
N LEU A 162 -10.99 8.99 8.27
CA LEU A 162 -10.95 8.20 7.03
C LEU A 162 -11.34 6.73 7.24
N LEU A 163 -11.23 6.20 8.46
CA LEU A 163 -11.37 4.79 8.80
C LEU A 163 -12.66 4.44 9.58
N LEU A 164 -13.25 5.40 10.30
CA LEU A 164 -14.33 5.23 11.29
C LEU A 164 -15.63 5.95 10.93
N ASP A 165 -15.67 6.78 9.89
CA ASP A 165 -16.94 7.34 9.42
C ASP A 165 -17.82 6.20 8.85
N GLN A 166 -18.63 5.63 9.74
CA GLN A 166 -19.72 4.72 9.43
C GLN A 166 -20.89 5.56 8.92
N GLU A 167 -21.12 5.52 7.62
CA GLU A 167 -22.48 5.50 7.09
C GLU A 167 -22.88 4.04 6.90
#